data_AF-A0ABD0QQP7-F1
#
_entry.id   AF-A0ABD0QQP7-F1
#
_cell.length_a   1.000
_cell.length_b   1.000
_cell.length_c   1.000
_cell.angle_alpha   90.00
_cell.angle_beta   90.00
_cell.angle_gamma   90.00
#
_symmetry.space_group_name_H-M   'P 1'
#
loop_
_entity.id
_entity.type
_entity.pdbx_description
1 polymer ?
#
loop_
_entity_poly.entity_id
_entity_poly.type
_entity_poly.pdbx_seq_one_letter_code
_entity_poly.pdbx_strand_id
1 'polypeptide(L)'
;MPRRETTKPPPAWLSLPNPSRWLIRTVRLGYAIQFVRHPPRFRGILFTSVHSDTDASVLHAEIAVLLAKDAMKPVPPAEMKLGFYCPYFIVPKKN
;
A
#
# COMPACT_ATOMS: atom_id res chain seq x y z
N MET A 1 -10.96 23.65 40.17
CA MET A 1 -9.86 22.65 40.12
C MET A 1 -9.44 22.49 38.66
N PRO A 2 -8.22 22.89 38.25
CA PRO A 2 -7.80 22.69 36.87
C PRO A 2 -7.35 21.23 36.66
N ARG A 3 -7.82 20.64 35.56
CA ARG A 3 -7.54 19.26 35.14
C ARG A 3 -6.07 19.16 34.75
N ARG A 4 -5.30 18.28 35.39
CA ARG A 4 -3.90 18.00 34.98
C ARG A 4 -3.92 17.41 33.58
N GLU A 5 -3.48 18.17 32.60
CA GLU A 5 -3.10 17.65 31.29
C GLU A 5 -1.89 16.72 31.49
N THR A 6 -2.13 15.42 31.37
CA THR A 6 -1.05 14.44 31.31
C THR A 6 -0.37 14.59 29.96
N THR A 7 0.74 15.34 29.91
CA THR A 7 1.58 15.42 28.72
C THR A 7 2.07 14.02 28.37
N LYS A 8 1.68 13.52 27.20
CA LYS A 8 2.17 12.24 26.67
C LYS A 8 3.71 12.29 26.65
N PRO A 9 4.42 11.28 27.20
CA PRO A 9 5.87 11.28 27.19
C PRO A 9 6.37 11.37 25.74
N PRO A 10 7.51 12.05 25.51
CA PRO A 10 8.09 12.13 24.19
C PRO A 10 8.36 10.72 23.66
N PRO A 11 8.17 10.48 22.35
CA PRO A 11 8.55 9.23 21.72
C PRO A 11 9.98 8.81 22.08
N ALA A 12 10.19 7.52 22.35
CA ALA A 12 11.48 6.98 22.84
C ALA A 12 12.69 7.32 21.94
N TRP A 13 12.49 7.55 20.64
CA TRP A 13 13.55 7.93 19.70
C TRP A 13 14.12 9.34 19.96
N LEU A 14 13.41 10.21 20.69
CA LEU A 14 13.92 11.51 21.15
C LEU A 14 14.92 11.38 22.30
N SER A 15 14.92 10.25 23.01
CA SER A 15 15.83 9.96 24.11
C SER A 15 17.19 9.42 23.64
N LEU A 16 17.38 9.22 22.33
CA LEU A 16 18.66 8.81 21.76
C LEU A 16 19.68 9.95 21.94
N PRO A 17 20.93 9.65 22.31
CA PRO A 17 21.98 10.67 22.37
C PRO A 17 22.30 11.16 20.96
N ASN A 18 22.14 12.47 20.73
CA ASN A 18 22.43 13.17 19.47
C ASN A 18 21.80 12.52 18.22
N PRO A 19 20.46 12.49 18.10
CA PRO A 19 19.81 11.95 16.92
C PRO A 19 20.22 12.77 15.69
N SER A 20 20.60 12.09 14.61
CA SER A 20 21.03 12.78 13.39
C SER A 20 19.91 13.63 12.81
N ARG A 21 20.26 14.73 12.13
CA ARG A 21 19.27 15.57 11.42
C ARG A 21 18.43 14.77 10.42
N TRP A 22 19.03 13.75 9.81
CA TRP A 22 18.33 12.82 8.93
C TRP A 22 17.25 12.02 9.67
N LEU A 23 17.56 11.42 10.83
CA LEU A 23 16.61 10.65 11.62
C LEU A 23 15.41 11.52 12.06
N ILE A 24 15.68 12.70 12.61
CA ILE A 24 14.63 13.64 13.05
C ILE A 24 13.71 13.99 11.89
N ARG A 25 14.28 14.28 10.72
CA ARG A 25 13.52 14.62 9.50
C ARG A 25 12.67 13.44 9.03
N THR A 26 13.25 12.25 9.00
CA THR A 26 12.57 11.02 8.58
C THR A 26 11.39 10.67 9.49
N VAL A 27 11.55 10.79 10.81
CA VAL A 27 10.44 10.49 11.72
C VAL A 27 9.34 11.54 11.65
N ARG A 28 9.69 12.82 11.43
CA ARG A 28 8.69 13.91 11.34
C ARG A 28 7.94 13.94 10.01
N LEU A 29 8.62 13.67 8.90
CA LEU A 29 8.09 13.88 7.54
C LEU A 29 7.85 12.58 6.78
N GLY A 30 8.28 11.44 7.31
CA GLY A 30 8.35 10.17 6.60
C GLY A 30 9.67 9.99 5.85
N TYR A 31 9.93 8.74 5.49
CA TYR A 31 11.07 8.36 4.64
C TYR A 31 10.64 8.29 3.18
N ALA A 32 11.27 9.08 2.32
CA ALA A 32 11.14 8.90 0.88
C ALA A 32 12.16 7.84 0.42
N ILE A 33 11.66 6.75 -0.15
CA ILE A 33 12.52 5.69 -0.70
C ILE A 33 13.38 6.28 -1.82
N GLN A 34 14.70 6.23 -1.64
CA GLN A 34 15.66 6.64 -2.66
C GLN A 34 15.84 5.49 -3.65
N PHE A 35 15.48 5.71 -4.90
CA PHE A 35 15.76 4.75 -5.97
C PHE A 35 17.13 5.07 -6.59
N VAL A 36 17.98 4.04 -6.77
CA VAL A 36 19.31 4.16 -7.42
C VAL A 36 19.19 4.68 -8.86
N ARG A 37 18.05 4.42 -9.50
CA ARG A 37 17.67 4.93 -10.82
C ARG A 37 16.26 5.48 -10.76
N HIS A 38 15.88 6.33 -11.70
CA HIS A 38 14.49 6.75 -11.80
C HIS A 38 13.55 5.53 -11.84
N PRO A 39 12.49 5.50 -11.01
CA PRO A 39 11.53 4.42 -11.08
C PRO A 39 10.92 4.37 -12.49
N PRO A 40 10.65 3.17 -13.02
CA PRO A 40 10.01 3.04 -14.32
C PRO A 40 8.74 3.90 -14.37
N ARG A 41 8.59 4.69 -15.45
CA ARG A 41 7.33 5.41 -15.69
C ARG A 41 6.20 4.40 -15.84
N PHE A 42 4.98 4.81 -15.48
CA PHE A 42 3.79 4.02 -15.71
C PHE A 42 3.70 3.62 -17.20
N ARG A 43 3.69 2.31 -17.47
CA ARG A 43 3.66 1.75 -18.84
C ARG A 43 2.25 1.36 -19.31
N GLY A 44 1.23 1.65 -18.51
CA GLY A 44 -0.14 1.20 -18.74
C GLY A 44 -0.59 0.16 -17.71
N ILE A 45 -1.87 -0.17 -17.80
CA ILE A 45 -2.51 -1.19 -16.95
C ILE A 45 -2.14 -2.56 -17.52
N LEU A 46 -1.65 -3.45 -16.65
CA LEU A 46 -1.47 -4.85 -16.99
C LEU A 46 -2.78 -5.58 -16.72
N PHE A 47 -3.44 -6.05 -17.77
CA PHE A 47 -4.67 -6.83 -17.64
C PHE A 47 -4.34 -8.30 -17.36
N THR A 48 -4.99 -8.89 -16.37
CA THR A 48 -4.96 -10.34 -16.16
C THR A 48 -5.76 -11.01 -17.28
N SER A 49 -5.11 -11.89 -18.06
CA SER A 49 -5.77 -12.74 -19.04
C SER A 49 -6.15 -14.08 -18.41
N VAL A 50 -7.41 -14.48 -18.55
CA VAL A 50 -7.90 -15.78 -18.08
C VAL A 50 -8.39 -16.58 -19.29
N HIS A 51 -7.89 -17.80 -19.45
CA HIS A 51 -8.13 -18.61 -20.64
C HIS A 51 -9.22 -19.67 -20.48
N SER A 52 -9.63 -19.98 -19.25
CA SER A 52 -10.70 -20.95 -18.97
C SER A 52 -11.90 -20.26 -18.31
N ASP A 53 -13.11 -20.66 -18.72
CA ASP A 53 -14.35 -20.11 -18.15
C ASP A 53 -14.50 -20.45 -16.66
N THR A 54 -13.96 -21.60 -16.25
CA THR A 54 -13.87 -22.02 -14.85
C THR A 54 -13.02 -21.07 -14.03
N ASP A 55 -11.81 -20.75 -14.50
CA ASP A 55 -10.91 -19.82 -13.79
C ASP A 55 -11.49 -18.40 -13.79
N ALA A 56 -12.18 -18.00 -14.87
CA ALA A 56 -12.83 -16.70 -14.95
C ALA A 56 -13.93 -16.57 -13.89
N SER A 57 -14.75 -17.62 -13.75
CA SER A 57 -15.83 -17.67 -12.75
C SER A 57 -15.28 -17.61 -11.33
N VAL A 58 -14.21 -18.37 -11.03
CA VAL A 58 -13.53 -18.33 -9.73
C VAL A 58 -12.95 -16.94 -9.47
N LEU A 59 -12.29 -16.34 -10.46
CA LEU A 59 -11.68 -15.02 -10.31
C LEU A 59 -12.75 -13.96 -10.01
N HIS A 60 -13.88 -14.00 -10.70
CA HIS A 60 -14.99 -13.09 -10.45
C HIS A 60 -15.56 -13.24 -9.04
N ALA A 61 -15.70 -14.48 -8.55
CA ALA A 61 -16.17 -14.75 -7.19
C ALA A 61 -15.19 -14.19 -6.14
N GLU A 62 -13.88 -14.39 -6.31
CA GLU A 62 -12.85 -13.86 -5.40
C GLU A 62 -12.79 -12.33 -5.42
N ILE A 63 -12.90 -11.71 -6.60
CA ILE A 63 -13.00 -10.25 -6.75
C ILE A 63 -14.20 -9.71 -5.96
N ALA A 64 -15.36 -10.36 -6.07
CA ALA A 64 -16.55 -9.94 -5.32
C ALA A 64 -16.35 -10.05 -3.80
N VAL A 65 -15.70 -11.11 -3.33
CA VAL A 65 -15.36 -11.29 -1.90
C VAL A 65 -14.40 -10.21 -1.40
N LEU A 66 -13.36 -9.88 -2.17
CA LEU A 66 -12.39 -8.84 -1.79
C LEU A 66 -13.01 -7.45 -1.75
N LEU A 67 -13.91 -7.14 -2.70
CA LEU A 67 -14.68 -5.89 -2.68
C LEU A 67 -15.60 -5.84 -1.47
N ALA A 68 -16.31 -6.93 -1.16
CA ALA A 68 -17.22 -6.98 0.00
C ALA A 68 -16.48 -6.82 1.34
N LYS A 69 -15.20 -7.23 1.39
CA LYS A 69 -14.32 -7.06 2.57
C LYS A 69 -13.61 -5.71 2.62
N ASP A 70 -13.84 -4.82 1.65
CA ASP A 70 -13.11 -3.55 1.47
C ASP A 70 -11.58 -3.75 1.40
N ALA A 71 -11.14 -4.93 0.96
CA ALA A 71 -9.73 -5.27 0.82
C ALA A 71 -9.13 -4.65 -0.46
N MET A 72 -9.98 -4.32 -1.43
CA MET A 72 -9.63 -3.59 -2.64
C MET A 72 -10.80 -2.72 -3.08
N LYS A 73 -10.53 -1.75 -3.96
CA LYS A 73 -11.53 -0.85 -4.52
C LYS A 73 -11.27 -0.60 -6.01
N PRO A 74 -12.30 -0.32 -6.82
CA PRO A 74 -12.09 0.17 -8.17
C PRO A 74 -11.28 1.47 -8.16
N VAL A 75 -10.31 1.56 -9.07
CA VAL A 75 -9.51 2.77 -9.23
C VAL A 75 -10.35 3.85 -9.92
N PRO A 76 -10.50 5.06 -9.34
CA PRO A 76 -11.22 6.15 -10.00
C PRO A 76 -10.60 6.50 -11.36
N PRO A 77 -11.39 6.88 -12.38
CA PRO A 77 -10.88 7.20 -13.71
C PRO A 77 -9.76 8.26 -13.72
N ALA A 78 -9.86 9.27 -12.85
CA ALA A 78 -8.87 10.32 -12.70
C ALA A 78 -7.51 9.80 -12.19
N GLU A 79 -7.50 8.69 -11.48
CA GLU A 79 -6.33 8.10 -10.83
C GLU A 79 -5.74 6.93 -11.62
N MET A 80 -6.36 6.56 -12.75
CA MET A 80 -5.99 5.33 -13.49
C MET A 80 -4.54 5.29 -13.97
N LYS A 81 -3.85 6.44 -14.07
CA LYS A 81 -2.45 6.53 -14.53
C LYS A 81 -1.44 6.66 -13.39
N LEU A 82 -1.89 6.59 -12.13
CA LEU A 82 -1.05 6.76 -10.95
C LEU A 82 -0.40 5.45 -10.46
N GLY A 83 -0.74 4.31 -11.07
CA GLY A 83 -0.08 3.04 -10.81
C GLY A 83 -0.60 2.27 -9.58
N PHE A 84 -1.84 2.50 -9.16
CA PHE A 84 -2.48 1.82 -8.02
C PHE A 84 -3.02 0.41 -8.34
N TYR A 85 -2.26 -0.40 -9.07
CA TYR A 85 -2.70 -1.73 -9.48
C TYR A 85 -1.74 -2.80 -8.95
N CYS A 86 -2.31 -3.89 -8.45
CA CYS A 86 -1.58 -5.13 -8.17
C CYS A 86 -2.05 -6.21 -9.13
N PRO A 87 -1.15 -6.97 -9.77
CA PRO A 87 -1.53 -8.16 -10.52
C PRO A 87 -2.21 -9.16 -9.59
N TYR A 88 -3.37 -9.67 -10.01
CA TYR A 88 -4.08 -10.73 -9.30
C TYR A 88 -4.13 -11.97 -10.17
N PHE A 89 -3.83 -13.14 -9.58
CA PHE A 89 -3.75 -14.41 -10.28
C PHE A 89 -4.29 -15.53 -9.39
N ILE A 90 -4.91 -16.53 -10.02
CA ILE A 90 -5.33 -17.76 -9.34
C ILE A 90 -4.13 -18.70 -9.33
N VAL A 91 -3.78 -19.20 -8.15
CA VAL A 91 -2.78 -20.26 -8.01
C VAL A 91 -3.53 -21.57 -7.75
N PRO A 92 -3.38 -22.58 -8.63
CA PRO A 92 -3.88 -23.91 -8.33
C PRO A 92 -3.23 -24.40 -7.03
N LYS A 93 -4.04 -24.72 -6.03
CA LYS A 93 -3.53 -25.37 -4.83
C LYS A 93 -3.18 -26.81 -5.20
N LYS A 94 -1.94 -27.22 -4.95
CA LYS A 94 -1.60 -28.65 -5.01
C LYS A 94 -2.38 -29.38 -3.93
N ASN A 95 -3.12 -30.39 -4.34
CA ASN A 95 -3.68 -31.44 -3.49
C ASN A 95 -2.77 -32.66 -3.59
#